data_AF-A0A821DUE5-F1
#
_entry.id   AF-A0A821DUE5-F1
#
_cell.length_a   1.000
_cell.length_b   1.000
_cell.length_c   1.000
_cell.angle_alpha   90.00
_cell.angle_beta   90.00
_cell.angle_gamma   90.00
#
_symmetry.space_group_name_H-M   'P 1'
#
loop_
_entity.id
_entity.type
_entity.pdbx_description
1 polymer ?
#
loop_
_entity_poly.entity_id
_entity_poly.type
_entity_poly.pdbx_seq_one_letter_code
_entity_poly.pdbx_strand_id
1 'polypeptide(L)' 'LVKHLFGTYKIKYHIHGPDHEPVEIDFTPPYKCISLLSALEESLGKEDKFPLANELATDEANKFFDNLNK' A
#
# COMPACT_ATOMS: atom_id res chain seq x y z
N LEU A 1 21.89 -4.11 -0.25
CA LEU A 1 21.54 -5.09 0.80
C LEU A 1 21.08 -6.42 0.21
N VAL A 2 19.91 -6.48 -0.45
CA VAL A 2 19.35 -7.75 -0.99
C VAL A 2 20.31 -8.44 -1.97
N LYS A 3 20.83 -7.71 -2.97
CA LYS A 3 21.84 -8.22 -3.90
C LYS A 3 23.12 -8.74 -3.22
N HIS A 4 23.51 -8.17 -2.08
CA HIS A 4 24.73 -8.59 -1.37
C HIS A 4 24.49 -9.88 -0.59
N LEU A 5 23.28 -10.08 -0.05
CA LEU A 5 22.91 -11.28 0.72
C LEU A 5 22.51 -12.46 -0.16
N PHE A 6 21.74 -12.21 -1.23
CA PHE A 6 21.11 -13.26 -2.05
C PHE A 6 21.71 -13.35 -3.46
N GLY A 7 22.62 -12.46 -3.85
CA GLY A 7 23.18 -12.39 -5.20
C GLY A 7 22.22 -11.84 -6.27
N THR A 8 20.91 -11.84 -6.00
CA THR A 8 19.85 -11.38 -6.89
C THR A 8 19.04 -10.23 -6.27
N TYR A 9 18.23 -9.56 -7.09
CA TYR A 9 17.22 -8.59 -6.61
C TYR A 9 15.84 -9.21 -6.41
N LYS A 10 15.61 -10.43 -6.91
CA LYS A 10 14.34 -11.14 -6.81
C LYS A 10 14.42 -12.21 -5.74
N ILE A 11 13.50 -12.18 -4.78
CA ILE A 11 13.41 -13.16 -3.69
C ILE A 11 12.05 -13.84 -3.70
N LYS A 12 12.01 -15.10 -3.24
CA LYS A 12 10.77 -15.87 -3.05
C LYS A 12 10.37 -15.81 -1.59
N TYR A 13 9.15 -15.36 -1.30
CA TYR A 13 8.62 -15.21 0.07
C TYR A 13 7.30 -15.98 0.24
N HIS A 14 7.24 -16.82 1.27
CA HIS A 14 6.08 -17.67 1.55
C HIS A 14 5.14 -16.98 2.55
N ILE A 15 4.19 -16.19 2.06
CA ILE A 15 3.24 -15.44 2.91
C ILE A 15 2.27 -16.40 3.64
N HIS A 16 1.89 -17.49 2.99
CA HIS A 16 0.87 -18.44 3.48
C HIS A 16 1.45 -19.75 4.03
N GLY A 17 2.74 -19.74 4.42
CA GLY A 17 3.44 -20.91 4.93
C GLY A 17 4.14 -21.75 3.83
N PRO A 18 4.91 -22.77 4.23
CA PRO A 18 5.78 -23.53 3.32
C PRO A 18 5.03 -24.39 2.30
N ASP A 19 3.75 -24.69 2.57
CA ASP A 19 2.91 -25.52 1.72
C ASP A 19 2.26 -24.76 0.56
N HIS A 20 2.30 -23.42 0.59
CA HIS A 20 1.71 -22.55 -0.44
C HIS A 20 2.78 -22.00 -1.38
N GLU A 21 2.38 -21.66 -2.60
CA GLU A 21 3.31 -21.10 -3.58
C GLU A 21 3.94 -19.78 -3.08
N PRO A 22 5.27 -19.64 -3.20
CA PRO A 22 5.94 -18.42 -2.80
C PRO A 22 5.61 -17.26 -3.73
N VAL A 23 5.47 -16.07 -3.14
CA VAL A 23 5.35 -14.81 -3.87
C VAL A 23 6.74 -14.30 -4.22
N GLU A 24 6.93 -13.90 -5.48
CA GLU A 24 8.17 -13.28 -5.93
C GLU A 24 8.15 -11.78 -5.61
N ILE A 25 9.13 -11.32 -4.82
CA ILE A 25 9.31 -9.91 -4.47
C ILE A 25 10.54 -9.37 -5.21
N ASP A 26 10.33 -8.33 -6.02
CA ASP A 26 11.38 -7.67 -6.78
C ASP A 26 11.89 -6.41 -6.05
N PHE A 27 13.17 -6.43 -5.68
CA PHE A 27 13.88 -5.30 -5.05
C PHE A 27 14.71 -4.49 -6.04
N THR A 28 14.44 -4.60 -7.35
CA THR A 28 15.10 -3.79 -8.39
C THR A 28 14.63 -2.34 -8.31
N PRO A 29 15.52 -1.37 -8.05
CA PRO A 29 15.17 0.05 -8.08
C PRO A 29 14.96 0.55 -9.53
N PRO A 30 14.20 1.62 -9.77
CA PRO A 30 13.49 2.46 -8.80
C PRO A 30 12.23 1.79 -8.24
N TYR A 31 11.95 2.02 -6.95
CA TYR A 31 10.73 1.50 -6.33
C TYR A 31 9.50 2.27 -6.81
N LYS A 32 8.37 1.57 -6.90
CA LYS A 32 7.08 2.20 -7.20
C LYS A 32 6.70 3.13 -6.05
N CYS A 33 6.71 4.44 -6.30
CA CYS A 33 6.20 5.44 -5.38
C CYS A 33 4.72 5.67 -5.67
N ILE A 34 3.87 5.52 -4.65
CA ILE A 34 2.44 5.82 -4.74
C ILE A 34 2.08 6.99 -3.84
N SER A 35 1.23 7.90 -4.33
CA SER A 35 0.63 8.96 -3.52
C SER A 35 -0.46 8.34 -2.66
N LEU A 36 -0.40 8.52 -1.34
CA LEU A 36 -1.31 7.89 -0.39
C LEU A 36 -2.78 8.18 -0.73
N LEU A 37 -3.15 9.45 -0.87
CA LEU A 37 -4.53 9.85 -1.13
C LEU A 37 -5.03 9.31 -2.48
N SER A 38 -4.23 9.47 -3.53
CA SER A 38 -4.61 9.00 -4.87
C SER A 38 -4.78 7.48 -4.94
N ALA A 39 -3.91 6.73 -4.27
CA ALA A 39 -4.02 5.26 -4.23
C ALA A 39 -5.22 4.79 -3.41
N LEU A 40 -5.57 5.50 -2.33
CA LEU A 40 -6.76 5.20 -1.52
C LEU A 40 -8.05 5.51 -2.30
N GLU A 41 -8.12 6.63 -3.01
CA GLU A 41 -9.25 6.99 -3.88
C GLU A 41 -9.49 5.92 -4.96
N GLU A 42 -8.42 5.48 -5.65
CA GLU A 42 -8.50 4.42 -6.67
C GLU A 42 -8.94 3.08 -6.06
N SER A 43 -8.35 2.69 -4.92
CA SER A 43 -8.64 1.38 -4.30
C SER A 43 -10.04 1.30 -3.70
N LEU A 44 -10.62 2.42 -3.24
CA LEU A 44 -11.96 2.46 -2.66
C LEU A 44 -13.06 2.63 -3.72
N GLY A 45 -12.68 2.91 -4.97
CA GLY A 45 -13.62 3.11 -6.08
C GLY A 45 -14.58 4.29 -5.86
N LYS A 46 -14.23 5.23 -4.97
CA LYS A 46 -15.07 6.37 -4.63
C LYS A 46 -14.62 7.61 -5.41
N GLU A 47 -15.55 8.21 -6.13
CA GLU A 47 -15.39 9.53 -6.76
C GLU A 47 -15.54 10.68 -5.74
N ASP A 48 -15.95 10.38 -4.50
CA ASP A 48 -16.01 11.34 -3.41
C ASP A 48 -14.59 11.76 -3.03
N LYS A 49 -14.23 12.99 -3.40
CA LYS A 49 -12.92 13.58 -3.07
C LYS A 49 -12.61 13.39 -1.60
N PHE A 50 -11.48 12.76 -1.30
CA PHE A 50 -11.00 12.68 0.07
C PHE A 50 -10.90 14.11 0.66
N PRO A 51 -11.13 14.27 1.98
CA PRO A 51 -10.87 15.55 2.63
C PRO A 51 -9.44 16.01 2.31
N LEU A 52 -9.26 17.30 2.08
CA LEU A 52 -7.95 17.85 1.74
C LEU A 52 -6.94 17.50 2.84
N ALA A 53 -5.69 17.30 2.47
CA ALA A 53 -4.64 16.89 3.41
C ALA A 53 -4.53 17.82 4.64
N ASN A 54 -4.90 19.09 4.50
CA ASN A 54 -4.88 20.10 5.57
C ASN A 54 -6.06 19.97 6.55
N GLU A 55 -7.12 19.27 6.18
CA GLU A 55 -8.38 19.14 6.94
C GLU A 55 -8.52 17.75 7.59
N LEU A 56 -7.54 16.88 7.41
CA LEU A 56 -7.53 15.52 7.99
C LEU A 56 -7.57 15.50 9.52
N ALA A 57 -7.19 16.60 10.18
CA ALA A 57 -7.24 16.73 11.63
C ALA A 57 -8.63 17.15 12.17
N THR A 58 -9.59 17.44 11.30
CA THR A 58 -10.93 17.90 11.70
C THR A 58 -11.83 16.73 12.11
N ASP A 59 -12.78 17.00 13.01
CA ASP A 59 -13.77 16.00 13.42
C ASP A 59 -14.68 15.53 12.27
N GLU A 60 -14.83 16.36 11.23
CA GLU A 60 -15.59 16.06 10.02
C GLU A 60 -14.87 14.98 9.19
N ALA A 61 -13.56 15.13 9.00
CA ALA A 61 -12.74 14.12 8.33
C ALA A 61 -12.74 12.79 9.11
N ASN A 62 -12.63 12.82 10.43
CA ASN A 62 -12.71 11.61 11.26
C ASN A 62 -14.04 10.87 11.08
N LYS A 63 -15.18 11.58 11.10
CA LYS A 63 -16.50 10.99 10.85
C LYS A 63 -16.63 10.41 9.44
N PHE A 64 -16.01 11.03 8.44
CA PHE A 64 -15.96 10.49 7.09
C PHE A 64 -15.24 9.13 7.08
N PHE A 65 -14.07 9.04 7.70
CA PHE A 65 -13.31 7.78 7.81
C PHE A 65 -14.04 6.71 8.63
N ASP A 66 -14.72 7.09 9.73
CA ASP A 66 -15.53 6.16 10.53
C ASP A 66 -16.69 5.56 9.72
N ASN A 67 -17.31 6.35 8.85
CA ASN A 67 -18.37 5.88 7.96
C ASN A 67 -17.84 5.01 6.80
N LEU A 68 -16.57 5.14 6.42
CA LEU A 68 -15.96 4.26 5.40
C LEU A 68 -15.77 2.82 5.88
N ASN A 69 -15.62 2.62 7.19
CA ASN A 69 -15.43 1.30 7.79
C ASN A 69 -16.73 0.51 8.04
N LYS A 70 -17.90 1.07 7.69
CA LYS A 70 -19.22 0.44 7.84
C LYS A 70 -19.75 -0.05 6.50
#